data_AF-A0A9D6K6T2-F1
#
_entry.id   AF-A0A9D6K6T2-F1
#
_cell.length_a   1.000
_cell.length_b   1.000
_cell.length_c   1.000
_cell.angle_alpha   90.00
_cell.angle_beta   90.00
_cell.angle_gamma   90.00
#
_symmetry.space_group_name_H-M   'P 1'
#
loop_
_entity.id
_entity.type
_entity.pdbx_description
1 polymer ?
#
loop_
_entity_poly.entity_id
_entity_poly.type
_entity_poly.pdbx_seq_one_letter_code
_entity_poly.pdbx_strand_id
1 'polypeptide(L)' 'MDMEEDMDLINHVRGVDEEYKKIERLHHRLDEDLKKMGGRYLTPDEEMLKKNMQKDKLIKKDRMTQILKEYKIKMQKT' A
#
# COMPACT_ATOMS: atom_id res chain seq x y z
N MET A 1 13.32 -5.26 1.81
CA MET A 1 12.26 -5.58 2.80
C MET A 1 11.03 -5.82 1.96
N ASP A 2 11.02 -7.01 1.41
CA ASP A 2 10.12 -7.44 0.36
C ASP A 2 8.79 -7.81 1.00
N MET A 3 7.72 -7.40 0.32
CA MET A 3 6.33 -7.63 0.70
C MET A 3 5.97 -9.10 0.39
N GLU A 4 6.80 -10.01 0.89
CA GLU A 4 6.70 -11.47 0.85
C GLU A 4 6.45 -12.00 2.28
N GLU A 5 6.01 -11.14 3.20
CA GLU A 5 5.56 -11.60 4.51
C GLU A 5 4.21 -12.30 4.38
N ASP A 6 4.24 -13.61 4.57
CA ASP A 6 3.13 -14.55 4.77
C ASP A 6 1.83 -14.19 4.05
N MET A 7 1.65 -14.76 2.86
CA MET A 7 0.39 -14.72 2.11
C MET A 7 -0.82 -15.10 2.99
N ASP A 8 -0.61 -16.00 3.96
CA ASP A 8 -1.58 -16.38 4.98
C ASP A 8 -1.97 -15.23 5.93
N LEU A 9 -0.98 -14.49 6.45
CA LEU A 9 -1.21 -13.32 7.30
C LEU A 9 -1.93 -12.23 6.51
N ILE A 10 -1.51 -11.98 5.27
CA ILE A 10 -2.16 -11.00 4.40
C ILE A 10 -3.62 -11.41 4.15
N ASN A 11 -3.89 -12.68 3.85
CA ASN A 11 -5.24 -13.15 3.58
C ASN A 11 -6.12 -13.09 4.82
N HIS A 12 -5.55 -13.41 5.99
CA HIS A 12 -6.24 -13.25 7.28
C HIS A 12 -6.58 -11.79 7.53
N VAL A 13 -5.58 -10.90 7.55
CA VAL A 13 -5.76 -9.46 7.78
C VAL A 13 -6.73 -8.85 6.77
N ARG A 14 -6.69 -9.25 5.50
CA ARG A 14 -7.65 -8.81 4.49
C ARG A 14 -9.10 -9.25 4.78
N GLY A 15 -9.28 -10.36 5.50
CA GLY A 15 -10.57 -10.88 5.92
C GLY A 15 -11.10 -10.26 7.21
N VAL A 16 -10.24 -9.94 8.18
CA VAL A 16 -10.63 -9.37 9.47
C VAL A 16 -10.54 -7.83 9.53
N ASP A 17 -9.69 -7.21 8.71
CA ASP A 17 -9.34 -5.80 8.81
C ASP A 17 -9.77 -5.01 7.57
N GLU A 18 -10.88 -4.27 7.70
CA GLU A 18 -11.38 -3.41 6.63
C GLU A 18 -10.45 -2.22 6.34
N GLU A 19 -9.63 -1.80 7.30
CA GLU A 19 -8.66 -0.71 7.12
C GLU A 19 -7.55 -1.17 6.16
N TYR A 20 -6.99 -2.37 6.36
CA TYR A 20 -6.05 -2.96 5.40
C TYR A 20 -6.63 -3.04 3.99
N LYS A 21 -7.87 -3.51 3.85
CA LYS A 21 -8.57 -3.63 2.56
C LYS A 21 -8.82 -2.27 1.89
N LYS A 22 -9.02 -1.21 2.67
CA LYS A 22 -9.11 0.17 2.12
C LYS A 22 -7.73 0.64 1.64
N ILE A 23 -6.68 0.42 2.43
CA ILE A 23 -5.32 0.86 2.07
C ILE A 23 -4.81 0.10 0.85
N GLU A 24 -5.04 -1.21 0.76
CA GLU A 24 -4.68 -2.05 -0.40
C GLU A 24 -5.33 -1.52 -1.68
N ARG A 25 -6.63 -1.22 -1.66
CA ARG A 25 -7.35 -0.64 -2.80
C ARG A 25 -6.79 0.73 -3.20
N LEU A 26 -6.49 1.59 -2.22
CA LEU A 26 -5.88 2.89 -2.49
C LEU A 26 -4.47 2.75 -3.06
N HIS A 27 -3.68 1.80 -2.57
CA HIS A 27 -2.35 1.50 -3.10
C HIS A 27 -2.42 1.00 -4.55
N HIS A 28 -3.35 0.09 -4.87
CA HIS A 28 -3.56 -0.38 -6.24
C HIS A 28 -3.98 0.75 -7.18
N ARG A 29 -4.92 1.60 -6.73
CA ARG A 29 -5.37 2.76 -7.51
C ARG A 29 -4.22 3.74 -7.79
N LEU A 30 -3.42 4.05 -6.77
CA LEU A 30 -2.24 4.91 -6.93
C LEU A 30 -1.21 4.28 -7.89
N ASP A 31 -1.03 2.97 -7.87
CA ASP A 31 -0.15 2.27 -8.81
C ASP A 31 -0.66 2.39 -10.25
N GLU A 32 -1.95 2.17 -10.48
CA GLU A 32 -2.58 2.33 -11.79
C GLU A 32 -2.49 3.75 -12.32
N ASP A 33 -2.77 4.76 -11.48
CA ASP A 33 -2.64 6.16 -11.85
C ASP A 33 -1.17 6.54 -12.15
N LEU A 34 -0.21 6.06 -11.33
CA LEU A 34 1.22 6.24 -11.60
C LEU A 34 1.67 5.57 -12.91
N LYS A 35 1.11 4.39 -13.22
CA LYS A 35 1.40 3.64 -14.44
C LYS A 35 0.81 4.33 -15.68
N LYS A 36 -0.39 4.89 -15.58
CA LYS A 36 -1.00 5.73 -16.63
C LYS A 36 -0.20 7.01 -16.88
N MET A 37 0.32 7.64 -15.82
CA MET A 37 1.20 8.81 -15.95
C MET A 37 2.58 8.47 -16.51
N GLY A 38 3.13 7.30 -16.19
CA GLY A 38 4.47 6.88 -16.62
C GLY A 38 4.65 6.70 -18.14
N GLY A 39 3.55 6.56 -18.89
CA GLY A 39 3.59 6.41 -20.35
C GLY A 39 3.37 7.70 -21.15
N ARG A 40 3.25 8.86 -20.48
CA ARG A 40 2.95 10.16 -21.12
C ARG A 40 4.00 11.19 -20.75
N TYR A 41 4.22 12.18 -21.62
CA TYR A 41 4.98 13.38 -21.25
C TYR A 41 4.16 14.16 -20.23
N LEU A 42 4.60 14.16 -18.99
CA LEU A 42 3.95 14.84 -17.88
C LEU A 42 4.33 16.31 -17.92
N THR A 43 3.34 17.17 -17.70
CA THR A 43 3.59 18.59 -17.40
C THR A 43 4.26 18.73 -16.02
N PRO A 44 4.96 19.84 -15.73
CA PRO A 44 5.60 20.04 -14.42
C PRO A 44 4.63 19.93 -13.23
N ASP A 45 3.36 20.29 -13.43
CA ASP A 45 2.30 20.11 -12.43
C ASP A 45 2.01 18.61 -12.18
N GLU A 46 1.93 17.83 -13.25
CA GLU A 46 1.74 16.37 -13.19
C GLU A 46 2.97 15.64 -12.65
N GLU A 47 4.19 16.13 -12.88
CA GLU A 47 5.39 15.59 -12.22
C GLU A 47 5.35 15.80 -10.70
N MET A 48 4.86 16.97 -10.27
CA MET A 48 4.65 17.25 -8.86
C MET A 48 3.56 16.34 -8.28
N LEU A 49 2.47 16.13 -9.01
CA LEU A 49 1.40 15.20 -8.64
C LEU A 49 1.93 13.76 -8.52
N LYS A 50 2.71 13.29 -9.51
CA LYS A 50 3.36 11.98 -9.50
C LYS A 50 4.27 11.82 -8.30
N LYS A 51 5.06 12.83 -7.94
CA LYS A 51 5.90 12.82 -6.73
C LYS A 51 5.06 12.72 -5.46
N ASN A 52 3.97 13.48 -5.36
CA ASN A 52 3.06 13.40 -4.22
C ASN A 52 2.41 12.02 -4.13
N MET A 53 1.97 11.45 -5.25
CA MET A 53 1.41 10.10 -5.33
C MET A 53 2.43 9.02 -4.94
N GLN A 54 3.70 9.16 -5.33
CA GLN A 54 4.77 8.27 -4.88
C GLN A 54 4.98 8.34 -3.37
N LYS A 55 4.95 9.53 -2.78
CA LYS A 55 4.99 9.71 -1.31
C LYS A 55 3.77 9.07 -0.64
N ASP A 56 2.57 9.33 -1.14
CA ASP A 56 1.35 8.72 -0.63
C ASP A 56 1.40 7.19 -0.70
N LYS A 57 1.93 6.65 -1.80
CA LYS A 57 2.13 5.21 -1.98
C LYS A 57 3.10 4.64 -0.95
N LEU A 58 4.21 5.35 -0.66
CA LEU A 58 5.14 4.95 0.40
C LEU A 58 4.47 4.97 1.77
N ILE A 59 3.72 6.03 2.10
CA ILE A 59 2.99 6.13 3.39
C ILE A 59 1.98 4.98 3.53
N LYS A 60 1.23 4.68 2.46
CA LYS A 60 0.26 3.57 2.47
C LYS A 60 0.93 2.22 2.59
N LYS A 61 2.04 2.00 1.90
CA LYS A 61 2.86 0.79 2.04
C LYS A 61 3.38 0.63 3.47
N ASP A 62 3.87 1.71 4.07
CA ASP A 62 4.37 1.71 5.45
C ASP A 62 3.24 1.36 6.42
N ARG A 63 2.05 1.96 6.24
CA ARG A 63 0.86 1.63 7.03
C ARG A 63 0.42 0.17 6.88
N MET A 64 0.42 -0.38 5.67
CA MET A 64 0.14 -1.82 5.45
C MET A 64 1.14 -2.70 6.20
N THR A 65 2.42 -2.37 6.13
CA THR A 65 3.49 -3.10 6.84
C THR A 65 3.30 -3.01 8.35
N GLN A 66 2.89 -1.85 8.85
CA GLN A 66 2.63 -1.64 10.27
C GLN A 66 1.45 -2.49 10.75
N ILE A 67 0.33 -2.51 10.01
CA ILE A 67 -0.84 -3.34 10.33
C ILE A 67 -0.44 -4.81 10.38
N LEU A 68 0.30 -5.31 9.38
CA LEU A 68 0.78 -6.70 9.36
C LEU A 68 1.64 -7.02 10.59
N LYS A 69 2.56 -6.13 10.97
CA LYS A 69 3.37 -6.30 12.20
C LYS A 69 2.51 -6.32 13.45
N GLU A 70 1.54 -5.42 13.57
CA GLU A 70 0.63 -5.36 14.71
C GLU A 70 -0.17 -6.67 14.83
N TYR A 71 -0.69 -7.19 13.73
CA TYR A 71 -1.39 -8.49 13.69
C TYR A 71 -0.47 -9.66 14.03
N LYS A 72 0.75 -9.69 13.48
CA LYS A 72 1.76 -10.72 13.78
C LYS A 72 2.13 -10.76 15.26
N ILE A 73 2.22 -9.60 15.91
CA ILE A 73 2.45 -9.51 17.36
C ILE A 73 1.21 -9.96 18.13
N LYS A 74 0.01 -9.57 17.70
CA LYS A 74 -1.26 -9.98 18.33
C LYS A 74 -1.44 -11.50 18.30
N MET A 75 -1.17 -12.13 17.16
CA MET A 75 -1.27 -13.59 16.98
C MET A 75 -0.23 -14.37 17.79
N GLN A 76 0.99 -13.83 17.99
CA GLN A 76 2.02 -14.50 18.81
C GLN A 76 1.82 -14.33 20.32
N LYS A 77 0.92 -13.43 20.77
CA LYS A 77 0.66 -13.15 22.18
C LYS A 77 -0.53 -13.92 22.77
N THR A 78 -1.16 -14.80 21.99
CA THR A 78 -2.25 -15.70 22.42
C THR A 78 -1.74 -17.12 22.44
#